data_AF-A0A8C9Q3L3-F1
#
_entry.id   AF-A0A8C9Q3L3-F1
#
_cell.length_a   1.000
_cell.length_b   1.000
_cell.length_c   1.000
_cell.angle_alpha   90.00
_cell.angle_beta   90.00
_cell.angle_gamma   90.00
#
_symmetry.space_group_name_H-M   'P 1'
#
loop_
_entity.id
_entity.type
_entity.pdbx_description
1 polymer ?
#
loop_
_entity_poly.entity_id
_entity_poly.type
_entity_poly.pdbx_seq_one_letter_code
_entity_poly.pdbx_strand_id
1 'polypeptide(L)'
;MERRRVTSARRSYTSSEMLVRSLGPSHLLGPGSRFTLARMHPPIPARVDFSLAGALNAGFKETRASERAEMMELNDRFASYIEKVRFLEQQNKALAAELNQLRAKEPTKLADVYQAELRELRLRLDQLTANSARLEVERDNLAQDLGTLRQKSLESEWPNAPSPLQEADEATLARLDLERKIESLEEEIRFLRKIHEEEVRELQEQLARQQVHVEMDMAKPDLTAALREIRTQYEAVASSNMQEAEEWYRSKFADLTDAAARNAELLRQAKHEANDYRRQLRPGSQPLRVAQRSQGSAACQGPEGPAGYIPQNESLERQMREQEERHAREAASYQETLARLEEEGQSLKDEMARHLQEYQDLLNVKLALDIEIATYRKLLEALGKFSLPLLPTPVETSLDTKSVSEGHLKRNIVVKTVEMRDGEVIKESKQEHKDVM
;
A
#
# COMPACT_ATOMS: atom_id res chain seq x y z
N MET A 1 14.29 -0.90 40.71
CA MET A 1 13.09 -1.70 41.02
C MET A 1 11.91 -0.76 41.16
N GLU A 2 11.04 -0.66 40.16
CA GLU A 2 9.76 0.02 40.32
C GLU A 2 8.77 -0.55 39.30
N ARG A 3 7.82 -1.36 39.81
CA ARG A 3 6.82 -2.08 39.02
C ARG A 3 5.60 -1.18 38.85
N ARG A 4 5.41 -0.59 37.66
CA ARG A 4 4.10 0.00 37.29
C ARG A 4 3.19 -1.09 36.72
N ARG A 5 2.16 -1.43 37.49
CA ARG A 5 1.04 -2.29 37.08
C ARG A 5 0.18 -1.54 36.07
N VAL A 6 -0.02 -2.11 34.88
CA VAL A 6 -1.05 -1.69 33.93
C VAL A 6 -2.27 -2.57 34.15
N THR A 7 -3.36 -1.97 34.61
CA THR A 7 -4.67 -2.64 34.77
C THR A 7 -5.39 -2.65 33.43
N SER A 8 -5.53 -3.82 32.82
CA SER A 8 -6.37 -4.04 31.63
C SER A 8 -7.80 -4.34 32.07
N ALA A 9 -8.74 -3.43 31.75
CA ALA A 9 -10.16 -3.64 31.94
C ALA A 9 -10.70 -4.51 30.79
N ARG A 10 -11.01 -5.76 31.10
CA ARG A 10 -11.63 -6.73 30.18
C ARG A 10 -13.14 -6.50 30.19
N ARG A 11 -13.70 -5.84 29.17
CA ARG A 11 -15.16 -5.83 28.92
C ARG A 11 -15.50 -7.00 28.01
N SER A 12 -16.12 -8.02 28.59
CA SER A 12 -16.77 -9.13 27.91
C SER A 12 -18.15 -8.69 27.41
N TYR A 13 -18.40 -8.79 26.11
CA TYR A 13 -19.76 -8.86 25.58
C TYR A 13 -20.07 -10.31 25.24
N THR A 14 -21.02 -10.86 25.98
CA THR A 14 -21.60 -12.19 25.81
C THR A 14 -22.55 -12.19 24.61
N SER A 15 -22.40 -13.16 23.71
CA SER A 15 -23.36 -13.47 22.64
C SER A 15 -24.69 -13.90 23.24
N SER A 16 -25.79 -13.25 22.84
CA SER A 16 -27.15 -13.76 23.06
C SER A 16 -27.50 -14.72 21.93
N GLU A 17 -27.58 -16.00 22.26
CA GLU A 17 -28.21 -17.03 21.44
C GLU A 17 -29.73 -16.81 21.41
N MET A 18 -30.30 -16.58 20.22
CA MET A 18 -31.76 -16.66 20.01
C MET A 18 -32.09 -18.05 19.45
N LEU A 19 -32.66 -18.88 20.32
CA LEU A 19 -33.25 -20.18 20.02
C LEU A 19 -34.41 -20.05 19.02
N VAL A 20 -34.22 -20.57 17.81
CA VAL A 20 -35.29 -20.84 16.85
C VAL A 20 -36.13 -22.01 17.39
N ARG A 21 -37.35 -21.73 17.84
CA ARG A 21 -38.30 -22.76 18.26
C ARG A 21 -39.33 -22.98 17.15
N SER A 22 -39.22 -24.15 16.51
CA SER A 22 -40.19 -24.70 15.58
C SER A 22 -41.52 -24.98 16.28
N LEU A 23 -42.63 -24.61 15.64
CA LEU A 23 -43.97 -25.05 16.01
C LEU A 23 -44.58 -25.82 14.84
N GLY A 24 -44.64 -27.14 15.03
CA GLY A 24 -45.47 -28.05 14.24
C GLY A 24 -46.94 -28.04 14.70
N PRO A 25 -47.83 -28.68 13.93
CA PRO A 25 -49.28 -28.47 14.00
C PRO A 25 -49.94 -29.37 15.05
N SER A 26 -51.08 -28.94 15.59
CA SER A 26 -51.95 -29.80 16.39
C SER A 26 -53.41 -29.57 16.02
N HIS A 27 -54.03 -30.62 15.50
CA HIS A 27 -55.46 -30.81 15.36
C HIS A 27 -56.16 -30.74 16.73
N LEU A 28 -57.43 -30.32 16.76
CA LEU A 28 -58.50 -30.95 17.54
C LEU A 28 -59.88 -30.48 17.05
N LEU A 29 -60.76 -31.46 16.87
CA LEU A 29 -62.17 -31.33 16.51
C LEU A 29 -63.05 -30.99 17.72
N GLY A 30 -64.17 -30.30 17.49
CA GLY A 30 -65.32 -30.27 18.41
C GLY A 30 -66.47 -29.41 17.88
N PRO A 31 -67.76 -29.76 18.10
CA PRO A 31 -68.76 -29.69 17.03
C PRO A 31 -69.90 -28.69 17.26
N GLY A 32 -70.60 -28.37 16.17
CA GLY A 32 -72.02 -28.04 16.17
C GLY A 32 -72.37 -26.55 16.04
N SER A 33 -72.94 -26.15 14.91
CA SER A 33 -74.39 -25.98 14.81
C SER A 33 -74.78 -25.64 13.36
N ARG A 34 -75.78 -26.34 12.85
CA ARG A 34 -76.37 -26.14 11.52
C ARG A 34 -77.39 -25.01 11.60
N PHE A 35 -77.22 -23.98 10.79
CA PHE A 35 -78.33 -23.14 10.33
C PHE A 35 -78.22 -22.98 8.81
N THR A 36 -79.15 -23.65 8.13
CA THR A 36 -79.49 -23.41 6.73
C THR A 36 -80.40 -22.19 6.66
N LEU A 37 -79.97 -21.14 5.96
CA LEU A 37 -80.86 -20.08 5.51
C LEU A 37 -80.64 -19.86 4.03
N ALA A 38 -81.73 -20.00 3.28
CA ALA A 38 -81.80 -19.91 1.85
C ALA A 38 -81.55 -18.47 1.37
N ARG A 39 -80.74 -18.36 0.31
CA ARG A 39 -80.89 -17.48 -0.85
C ARG A 39 -81.21 -16.00 -0.59
N MET A 40 -80.24 -15.13 -0.86
CA MET A 40 -80.35 -14.01 -1.81
C MET A 40 -78.97 -13.66 -2.37
N HIS A 41 -78.81 -13.76 -3.70
CA HIS A 41 -77.65 -13.21 -4.40
C HIS A 41 -77.83 -11.69 -4.50
N PRO A 42 -76.89 -10.86 -4.00
CA PRO A 42 -76.86 -9.45 -4.35
C PRO A 42 -76.47 -9.30 -5.83
N PRO A 43 -76.89 -8.23 -6.52
CA PRO A 43 -76.56 -8.04 -7.92
C PRO A 43 -75.04 -7.89 -8.05
N ILE A 44 -74.44 -8.66 -8.95
CA ILE A 44 -73.01 -8.59 -9.28
C ILE A 44 -72.73 -7.17 -9.80
N PRO A 45 -71.92 -6.34 -9.10
CA PRO A 45 -71.34 -5.19 -9.76
C PRO A 45 -70.36 -5.72 -10.81
N ALA A 46 -70.50 -5.21 -12.03
CA ALA A 46 -69.64 -5.52 -13.15
C ALA A 46 -68.16 -5.39 -12.75
N ARG A 47 -67.37 -6.43 -13.09
CA ARG A 47 -65.90 -6.45 -13.13
C ARG A 47 -65.22 -5.83 -11.89
N VAL A 48 -64.87 -6.68 -10.93
CA VAL A 48 -63.85 -6.32 -9.94
C VAL A 48 -62.52 -6.20 -10.70
N ASP A 49 -61.96 -4.98 -10.78
CA ASP A 49 -60.72 -4.72 -11.48
C ASP A 49 -59.52 -5.29 -10.69
N PHE A 50 -59.19 -6.56 -10.96
CA PHE A 50 -58.00 -7.23 -10.46
C PHE A 50 -56.70 -6.61 -10.98
N SER A 51 -56.78 -5.67 -11.93
CA SER A 51 -55.63 -4.95 -12.46
C SER A 51 -54.94 -4.09 -11.38
N LEU A 52 -55.72 -3.40 -10.53
CA LEU A 52 -55.16 -2.60 -9.44
C LEU A 52 -54.56 -3.48 -8.33
N ALA A 53 -55.25 -4.56 -7.96
CA ALA A 53 -54.72 -5.53 -6.99
C ALA A 53 -53.47 -6.28 -7.52
N GLY A 54 -53.42 -6.55 -8.82
CA GLY A 54 -52.26 -7.13 -9.51
C GLY A 54 -51.08 -6.17 -9.58
N ALA A 55 -51.33 -4.88 -9.86
CA ALA A 55 -50.31 -3.83 -9.85
C ALA A 55 -49.75 -3.59 -8.44
N LEU A 56 -50.61 -3.55 -7.41
CA LEU A 56 -50.18 -3.46 -6.02
C LEU A 56 -49.34 -4.69 -5.61
N ASN A 57 -49.78 -5.90 -5.97
CA ASN A 57 -49.04 -7.13 -5.69
C ASN A 57 -47.71 -7.22 -6.49
N ALA A 58 -47.64 -6.64 -7.68
CA ALA A 58 -46.40 -6.50 -8.44
C ALA A 58 -45.43 -5.56 -7.73
N GLY A 59 -45.90 -4.39 -7.26
CA GLY A 59 -45.11 -3.47 -6.44
C GLY A 59 -44.61 -4.10 -5.14
N PHE A 60 -45.44 -4.87 -4.44
CA PHE A 60 -45.01 -5.63 -3.24
C PHE A 60 -43.98 -6.73 -3.54
N LYS A 61 -44.04 -7.35 -4.72
CA LYS A 61 -43.03 -8.34 -5.14
C LYS A 61 -41.72 -7.66 -5.50
N GLU A 62 -41.78 -6.49 -6.12
CA GLU A 62 -40.62 -5.69 -6.48
C GLU A 62 -39.91 -5.12 -5.24
N THR A 63 -40.65 -4.55 -4.29
CA THR A 63 -40.06 -4.12 -3.00
C THR A 63 -39.45 -5.28 -2.24
N ARG A 64 -40.13 -6.43 -2.18
CA ARG A 64 -39.59 -7.64 -1.55
C ARG A 64 -38.38 -8.23 -2.30
N ALA A 65 -38.26 -8.00 -3.61
CA ALA A 65 -37.08 -8.38 -4.38
C ALA A 65 -35.92 -7.41 -4.09
N SER A 66 -36.19 -6.11 -4.03
CA SER A 66 -35.22 -5.07 -3.62
C SER A 66 -34.67 -5.33 -2.21
N GLU A 67 -35.55 -5.53 -1.23
CA GLU A 67 -35.16 -5.84 0.16
C GLU A 67 -34.31 -7.12 0.23
N ARG A 68 -34.61 -8.14 -0.58
CA ARG A 68 -33.79 -9.35 -0.66
C ARG A 68 -32.42 -9.10 -1.26
N ALA A 69 -32.33 -8.26 -2.30
CA ALA A 69 -31.05 -7.90 -2.91
C ALA A 69 -30.19 -7.10 -1.95
N GLU A 70 -30.76 -6.12 -1.24
CA GLU A 70 -30.07 -5.35 -0.21
C GLU A 70 -29.58 -6.24 0.94
N MET A 71 -30.42 -7.19 1.39
CA MET A 71 -30.02 -8.16 2.42
C MET A 71 -28.92 -9.11 1.95
N MET A 72 -28.90 -9.46 0.66
CA MET A 72 -27.82 -10.24 0.07
C MET A 72 -26.52 -9.44 0.02
N GLU A 73 -26.55 -8.19 -0.45
CA GLU A 73 -25.38 -7.32 -0.49
C GLU A 73 -24.81 -7.05 0.91
N LEU A 74 -25.68 -6.81 1.90
CA LEU A 74 -25.28 -6.70 3.30
C LEU A 74 -24.60 -7.97 3.79
N ASN A 75 -25.14 -9.14 3.45
CA ASN A 75 -24.56 -10.42 3.84
C ASN A 75 -23.19 -10.67 3.16
N ASP A 76 -23.04 -10.32 1.89
CA ASP A 76 -21.77 -10.42 1.16
C ASP A 76 -20.71 -9.49 1.77
N ARG A 77 -21.10 -8.27 2.16
CA ARG A 77 -20.24 -7.35 2.92
C ARG A 77 -19.87 -7.94 4.29
N PHE A 78 -20.82 -8.53 5.01
CA PHE A 78 -20.55 -9.19 6.29
C PHE A 78 -19.61 -10.38 6.14
N ALA A 79 -19.78 -11.21 5.11
CA ALA A 79 -18.88 -12.31 4.80
C ALA A 79 -17.45 -11.79 4.57
N SER A 80 -17.31 -10.72 3.78
CA SER A 80 -16.03 -10.06 3.53
C SER A 80 -15.38 -9.53 4.82
N TYR A 81 -16.16 -8.92 5.71
CA TYR A 81 -15.66 -8.47 7.02
C TYR A 81 -15.25 -9.64 7.92
N ILE A 82 -16.01 -10.73 7.93
CA ILE A 82 -15.68 -11.94 8.70
C ILE A 82 -14.37 -12.54 8.21
N GLU A 83 -14.16 -12.63 6.90
CA GLU A 83 -12.90 -13.08 6.32
C GLU A 83 -11.73 -12.16 6.70
N LYS A 84 -11.94 -10.84 6.64
CA LYS A 84 -10.93 -9.87 7.05
C LYS A 84 -10.57 -10.00 8.53
N VAL A 85 -11.56 -10.19 9.40
CA VAL A 85 -11.35 -10.41 10.83
C VAL A 85 -10.56 -11.70 11.05
N ARG A 86 -10.92 -12.81 10.41
CA ARG A 86 -10.17 -14.08 10.50
C ARG A 86 -8.72 -13.93 10.05
N PHE A 87 -8.49 -13.22 8.95
CA PHE A 87 -7.15 -12.92 8.46
C PHE A 87 -6.33 -12.10 9.48
N LEU A 88 -6.92 -11.04 10.03
CA LEU A 88 -6.28 -10.22 11.05
C LEU A 88 -6.02 -10.98 12.36
N GLU A 89 -6.94 -11.86 12.77
CA GLU A 89 -6.74 -12.74 13.93
C GLU A 89 -5.57 -13.71 13.69
N GLN A 90 -5.47 -14.28 12.49
CA GLN A 90 -4.36 -15.17 12.14
C GLN A 90 -3.02 -14.42 12.11
N GLN A 91 -2.97 -13.22 11.54
CA GLN A 91 -1.78 -12.36 11.58
C GLN A 91 -1.40 -11.98 13.02
N ASN A 92 -2.36 -11.58 13.85
CA ASN A 92 -2.10 -11.29 15.26
C ASN A 92 -1.56 -12.50 16.01
N LYS A 93 -2.07 -13.70 15.72
CA LYS A 93 -1.57 -14.94 16.31
C LYS A 93 -0.12 -15.23 15.89
N ALA A 94 0.21 -15.00 14.62
CA ALA A 94 1.58 -15.14 14.11
C ALA A 94 2.54 -14.14 14.78
N LEU A 95 2.16 -12.85 14.80
CA LEU A 95 2.94 -11.79 15.45
C LEU A 95 3.11 -12.04 16.95
N ALA A 96 2.08 -12.54 17.65
CA ALA A 96 2.19 -12.92 19.05
C ALA A 96 3.16 -14.10 19.25
N ALA A 97 3.17 -15.07 18.35
CA ALA A 97 4.12 -16.18 18.38
C ALA A 97 5.56 -15.70 18.16
N GLU A 98 5.79 -14.82 17.18
CA GLU A 98 7.11 -14.21 16.93
C GLU A 98 7.59 -13.36 18.12
N LEU A 99 6.71 -12.55 18.70
CA LEU A 99 7.02 -11.75 19.89
C LEU A 99 7.41 -12.65 21.07
N ASN A 100 6.70 -13.76 21.26
CA ASN A 100 7.02 -14.72 22.32
C ASN A 100 8.36 -15.44 22.04
N GLN A 101 8.67 -15.77 20.79
CA GLN A 101 9.97 -16.33 20.42
C GLN A 101 11.11 -15.33 20.65
N LEU A 102 10.92 -14.06 20.29
CA LEU A 102 11.91 -13.00 20.52
C LEU A 102 12.08 -12.68 22.01
N ARG A 103 11.01 -12.77 22.81
CA ARG A 103 11.10 -12.65 24.27
C ARG A 103 11.73 -13.86 24.94
N ALA A 104 11.56 -15.05 24.37
CA ALA A 104 12.18 -16.29 24.86
C ALA A 104 13.68 -16.38 24.49
N LYS A 105 14.11 -15.69 23.42
CA LYS A 105 15.53 -15.39 23.20
C LYS A 105 15.95 -14.43 24.31
N GLU A 106 16.62 -14.96 25.32
CA GLU A 106 17.14 -14.20 26.46
C GLU A 106 17.91 -12.94 26.00
N PRO A 107 17.92 -11.86 26.82
CA PRO A 107 18.68 -10.66 26.52
C PRO A 107 20.17 -11.00 26.43
N THR A 108 20.64 -11.07 25.19
CA THR A 108 22.01 -10.96 24.69
C THR A 108 23.10 -11.55 25.60
N LYS A 109 23.56 -12.76 25.25
CA LYS A 109 24.81 -13.44 25.70
C LYS A 109 26.07 -12.57 25.66
N LEU A 110 25.99 -11.38 25.08
CA LEU A 110 27.04 -10.37 25.03
C LEU A 110 27.48 -9.92 26.42
N ALA A 111 26.56 -9.84 27.39
CA ALA A 111 26.95 -9.55 28.78
C ALA A 111 27.86 -10.64 29.35
N ASP A 112 27.56 -11.92 29.06
CA ASP A 112 28.37 -13.05 29.51
C ASP A 112 29.72 -13.09 28.82
N VAL A 113 29.77 -12.79 27.51
CA VAL A 113 31.02 -12.66 26.74
C VAL A 113 31.90 -11.55 27.32
N TYR A 114 31.36 -10.35 27.54
CA TYR A 114 32.13 -9.26 28.16
C TYR A 114 32.58 -9.58 29.58
N GLN A 115 31.76 -10.30 30.35
CA GLN A 115 32.17 -10.75 31.67
C GLN A 115 33.29 -11.79 31.60
N ALA A 116 33.29 -12.70 30.63
CA ALA A 116 34.36 -13.67 30.43
C ALA A 116 35.68 -12.96 30.07
N GLU A 117 35.65 -12.04 29.11
CA GLU A 117 36.80 -11.21 28.73
C GLU A 117 37.36 -10.41 29.92
N LEU A 118 36.48 -9.80 30.73
CA LEU A 118 36.88 -9.09 31.96
C LEU A 118 37.56 -10.01 32.97
N ARG A 119 37.10 -11.27 33.11
CA ARG A 119 37.74 -12.24 34.01
C ARG A 119 39.12 -12.62 33.49
N GLU A 120 39.26 -12.83 32.18
CA GLU A 120 40.55 -13.18 31.57
C GLU A 120 41.56 -12.04 31.68
N LEU A 121 41.15 -10.80 31.39
CA LEU A 121 42.02 -9.63 31.53
C LEU A 121 42.50 -9.43 32.98
N ARG A 122 41.63 -9.67 33.97
CA ARG A 122 42.02 -9.64 35.39
C ARG A 122 43.03 -10.73 35.71
N LEU A 123 42.83 -11.95 35.22
CA LEU A 123 43.78 -13.05 35.44
C LEU A 123 45.16 -12.72 34.84
N ARG A 124 45.19 -12.15 33.62
CA ARG A 124 46.43 -11.71 32.98
C ARG A 124 47.11 -10.59 33.76
N LEU A 125 46.34 -9.64 34.29
CA LEU A 125 46.88 -8.58 35.15
C LEU A 125 47.52 -9.16 36.41
N ASP A 126 46.83 -10.05 37.11
CA ASP A 126 47.34 -10.69 38.32
C ASP A 126 48.63 -11.48 38.05
N GLN A 127 48.70 -12.19 36.92
CA GLN A 127 49.91 -12.88 36.47
C GLN A 127 51.06 -11.93 36.18
N LEU A 128 50.82 -10.82 35.48
CA LEU A 128 51.84 -9.81 35.21
C LEU A 128 52.31 -9.13 36.50
N THR A 129 51.41 -8.84 37.42
CA THR A 129 51.76 -8.28 38.74
C THR A 129 52.61 -9.25 39.55
N ALA A 130 52.26 -10.54 39.58
CA ALA A 130 53.06 -11.57 40.24
C ALA A 130 54.45 -11.72 39.61
N ASN A 131 54.53 -11.72 38.28
CA ASN A 131 55.80 -11.77 37.56
C ASN A 131 56.65 -10.52 37.81
N SER A 132 56.05 -9.33 37.83
CA SER A 132 56.74 -8.09 38.16
C SER A 132 57.31 -8.12 39.57
N ALA A 133 56.53 -8.58 40.56
CA ALA A 133 57.00 -8.70 41.93
C ALA A 133 58.15 -9.72 42.05
N ARG A 134 58.07 -10.83 41.32
CA ARG A 134 59.16 -11.82 41.25
C ARG A 134 60.44 -11.23 40.66
N LEU A 135 60.34 -10.54 39.53
CA LEU A 135 61.48 -9.89 38.88
C LEU A 135 62.09 -8.80 39.76
N GLU A 136 61.27 -8.08 40.53
CA GLU A 136 61.74 -7.10 41.49
C GLU A 136 62.57 -7.73 42.61
N VAL A 137 62.13 -8.87 43.15
CA VAL A 137 62.91 -9.64 44.13
C VAL A 137 64.21 -10.18 43.52
N GLU A 138 64.17 -10.70 42.29
CA GLU A 138 65.37 -11.17 41.59
C GLU A 138 66.38 -10.02 41.36
N ARG A 139 65.90 -8.82 40.99
CA ARG A 139 66.72 -7.60 40.89
C ARG A 139 67.40 -7.27 42.22
N ASP A 140 66.65 -7.27 43.31
CA ASP A 140 67.18 -6.92 44.63
C ASP A 140 68.21 -7.92 45.13
N ASN A 141 67.98 -9.21 44.90
CA ASN A 141 68.95 -10.26 45.19
C ASN A 141 70.25 -10.04 44.40
N LEU A 142 70.17 -9.81 43.09
CA LEU A 142 71.35 -9.54 42.25
C LEU A 142 72.07 -8.25 42.67
N ALA A 143 71.34 -7.21 43.06
CA ALA A 143 71.94 -5.98 43.58
C ALA A 143 72.69 -6.22 44.90
N GLN A 144 72.14 -7.06 45.78
CA GLN A 144 72.80 -7.48 47.01
C GLN A 144 74.06 -8.32 46.71
N ASP A 145 73.96 -9.30 45.81
CA ASP A 145 75.09 -10.14 45.39
C ASP A 145 76.23 -9.28 44.82
N LEU A 146 75.93 -8.32 43.93
CA LEU A 146 76.90 -7.36 43.41
C LEU A 146 77.53 -6.51 44.51
N GLY A 147 76.73 -6.09 45.50
CA GLY A 147 77.24 -5.38 46.69
C GLY A 147 78.24 -6.20 47.47
N THR A 148 77.91 -7.47 47.76
CA THR A 148 78.82 -8.38 48.48
C THR A 148 80.08 -8.70 47.70
N LEU A 149 79.99 -8.89 46.38
CA LEU A 149 81.16 -9.12 45.52
C LEU A 149 82.08 -7.90 45.46
N ARG A 150 81.52 -6.69 45.35
CA ARG A 150 82.29 -5.45 45.42
C ARG A 150 83.00 -5.30 46.77
N GLN A 151 82.31 -5.61 47.87
CA GLN A 151 82.92 -5.57 49.20
C GLN A 151 84.08 -6.58 49.31
N LYS A 152 83.87 -7.84 48.89
CA LYS A 152 84.92 -8.87 48.87
C LYS A 152 86.10 -8.51 47.98
N SER A 153 85.85 -7.84 46.85
CA SER A 153 86.91 -7.34 45.96
C SER A 153 87.71 -6.19 46.56
N LEU A 154 87.08 -5.35 47.41
CA LEU A 154 87.77 -4.28 48.13
C LEU A 154 88.53 -4.82 49.35
N GLU A 155 88.04 -5.89 49.99
CA GLU A 155 88.72 -6.58 51.10
C GLU A 155 89.85 -7.52 50.65
N SER A 156 89.84 -7.96 49.38
CA SER A 156 90.87 -8.86 48.83
C SER A 156 91.92 -8.08 48.03
N GLU A 157 92.79 -7.32 48.70
CA GLU A 157 94.07 -6.89 48.11
C GLU A 157 95.09 -8.05 48.13
N TRP A 158 94.94 -8.99 47.18
CA TRP A 158 95.89 -10.01 46.65
C TRP A 158 96.46 -11.04 47.68
N PRO A 159 96.96 -12.26 47.33
CA PRO A 159 97.34 -12.80 46.02
C PRO A 159 96.83 -14.25 45.75
N ASN A 160 96.21 -14.48 44.61
CA ASN A 160 96.21 -15.78 43.91
C ASN A 160 95.62 -15.54 42.53
N ALA A 161 96.42 -14.96 41.64
CA ALA A 161 96.10 -14.99 40.23
C ALA A 161 96.13 -16.47 39.78
N PRO A 162 95.03 -17.03 39.25
CA PRO A 162 95.09 -18.30 38.57
C PRO A 162 96.18 -18.24 37.49
N SER A 163 96.82 -19.36 37.21
CA SER A 163 97.76 -19.37 36.08
C SER A 163 97.01 -18.94 34.81
N PRO A 164 97.60 -18.12 33.92
CA PRO A 164 96.92 -17.62 32.72
C PRO A 164 96.40 -18.74 31.80
N LEU A 165 96.90 -19.98 31.98
CA LEU A 165 96.41 -21.19 31.32
C LEU A 165 95.04 -21.63 31.84
N GLN A 166 94.80 -21.60 33.15
CA GLN A 166 93.50 -21.98 33.72
C GLN A 166 92.40 -20.98 33.36
N GLU A 167 92.71 -19.68 33.35
CA GLU A 167 91.75 -18.65 32.91
C GLU A 167 91.42 -18.81 31.42
N ALA A 168 92.41 -19.17 30.60
CA ALA A 168 92.19 -19.47 29.20
C ALA A 168 91.30 -20.71 29.01
N ASP A 169 91.56 -21.79 29.74
CA ASP A 169 90.75 -23.02 29.69
C ASP A 169 89.30 -22.74 30.13
N GLU A 170 89.10 -22.00 31.22
CA GLU A 170 87.77 -21.64 31.72
C GLU A 170 87.02 -20.71 30.75
N ALA A 171 87.70 -19.75 30.13
CA ALA A 171 87.15 -18.91 29.08
C ALA A 171 86.78 -19.72 27.82
N THR A 172 87.56 -20.74 27.45
CA THR A 172 87.22 -21.62 26.32
C THR A 172 86.00 -22.49 26.61
N LEU A 173 85.86 -23.01 27.82
CA LEU A 173 84.66 -23.76 28.23
C LEU A 173 83.41 -22.88 28.21
N ALA A 174 83.49 -21.67 28.77
CA ALA A 174 82.39 -20.71 28.73
C ALA A 174 82.00 -20.34 27.29
N ARG A 175 82.98 -20.17 26.40
CA ARG A 175 82.73 -19.94 24.97
C ARG A 175 82.02 -21.13 24.32
N LEU A 176 82.46 -22.36 24.57
CA LEU A 176 81.82 -23.57 24.04
C LEU A 176 80.39 -23.76 24.56
N ASP A 177 80.12 -23.39 25.81
CA ASP A 177 78.76 -23.42 26.38
C ASP A 177 77.85 -22.39 25.74
N LEU A 178 78.36 -21.17 25.50
CA LEU A 178 77.64 -20.14 24.77
C LEU A 178 77.40 -20.53 23.30
N GLU A 179 78.38 -21.14 22.62
CA GLU A 179 78.23 -21.65 21.25
C GLU A 179 77.12 -22.73 21.19
N ARG A 180 77.13 -23.70 22.11
CA ARG A 180 76.05 -24.70 22.22
C ARG A 180 74.69 -24.07 22.50
N LYS A 181 74.65 -23.02 23.32
CA LYS A 181 73.40 -22.30 23.62
C LYS A 181 72.88 -21.52 22.41
N ILE A 182 73.78 -20.92 21.63
CA ILE A 182 73.45 -20.25 20.36
C ILE A 182 72.87 -21.28 19.39
N GLU A 183 73.55 -22.41 19.17
CA GLU A 183 73.08 -23.48 18.28
C GLU A 183 71.69 -23.99 18.69
N SER A 184 71.47 -24.23 19.99
CA SER A 184 70.16 -24.64 20.53
C SER A 184 69.07 -23.58 20.30
N LEU A 185 69.37 -22.29 20.49
CA LEU A 185 68.42 -21.21 20.24
C LEU A 185 68.13 -21.04 18.75
N GLU A 186 69.11 -21.23 17.88
CA GLU A 186 68.93 -21.22 16.43
C GLU A 186 68.06 -22.38 15.93
N GLU A 187 68.19 -23.55 16.54
CA GLU A 187 67.30 -24.69 16.30
C GLU A 187 65.87 -24.40 16.75
N GLU A 188 65.69 -23.81 17.93
CA GLU A 188 64.37 -23.41 18.46
C GLU A 188 63.70 -22.36 17.57
N ILE A 189 64.45 -21.33 17.13
CA ILE A 189 63.95 -20.32 16.19
C ILE A 189 63.52 -20.97 14.87
N ARG A 190 64.33 -21.90 14.33
CA ARG A 190 63.97 -22.63 13.09
C ARG A 190 62.71 -23.46 13.28
N PHE A 191 62.57 -24.14 14.41
CA PHE A 191 61.40 -24.93 14.74
C PHE A 191 60.13 -24.07 14.86
N LEU A 192 60.20 -22.95 15.60
CA LEU A 192 59.08 -22.02 15.75
C LEU A 192 58.66 -21.39 14.42
N ARG A 193 59.62 -21.02 13.55
CA ARG A 193 59.30 -20.52 12.21
C ARG A 193 58.56 -21.56 11.38
N LYS A 194 59.00 -22.81 11.41
CA LYS A 194 58.34 -23.90 10.68
C LYS A 194 56.91 -24.14 11.17
N ILE A 195 56.68 -24.13 12.48
CA ILE A 195 55.33 -24.23 13.05
C ILE A 195 54.46 -23.06 12.58
N HIS A 196 54.96 -21.83 12.67
CA HIS A 196 54.20 -20.66 12.27
C HIS A 196 53.83 -20.71 10.77
N GLU A 197 54.75 -21.14 9.91
CA GLU A 197 54.48 -21.35 8.48
C GLU A 197 53.40 -22.41 8.26
N GLU A 198 53.41 -23.51 9.01
CA GLU A 198 52.39 -24.56 8.96
C GLU A 198 51.02 -24.06 9.45
N GLU A 199 50.97 -23.31 10.56
CA GLU A 199 49.74 -22.69 11.09
C GLU A 199 49.14 -21.67 10.11
N VAL A 200 49.98 -20.81 9.53
CA VAL A 200 49.55 -19.84 8.50
C VAL A 200 48.99 -20.57 7.29
N ARG A 201 49.63 -21.65 6.85
CA ARG A 201 49.13 -22.47 5.74
C ARG A 201 47.77 -23.10 6.06
N GLU A 202 47.59 -23.62 7.28
CA GLU A 202 46.32 -24.19 7.71
C GLU A 202 45.21 -23.14 7.79
N LEU A 203 45.50 -21.95 8.34
CA LEU A 203 44.55 -20.83 8.39
C LEU A 203 44.18 -20.33 7.00
N GLN A 204 45.14 -20.25 6.08
CA GLN A 204 44.87 -19.92 4.67
C GLN A 204 43.98 -20.97 4.01
N GLU A 205 44.20 -22.25 4.29
CA GLU A 205 43.36 -23.35 3.78
C GLU A 205 41.95 -23.31 4.37
N GLN A 206 41.80 -23.01 5.66
CA GLN A 206 40.51 -22.79 6.31
C GLN A 206 39.78 -21.59 5.72
N LEU A 207 40.47 -20.46 5.49
CA LEU A 207 39.90 -19.28 4.86
C LEU A 207 39.47 -19.56 3.42
N ALA A 208 40.27 -20.29 2.64
CA ALA A 208 39.90 -20.69 1.28
C ALA A 208 38.66 -21.60 1.27
N ARG A 209 38.57 -22.56 2.20
CA ARG A 209 37.37 -23.41 2.36
C ARG A 209 36.14 -22.59 2.75
N GLN A 210 36.29 -21.61 3.65
CA GLN A 210 35.20 -20.72 4.04
C GLN A 210 34.79 -19.78 2.90
N GLN A 211 35.75 -19.20 2.17
CA GLN A 211 35.47 -18.37 1.00
C GLN A 211 34.71 -19.16 -0.07
N VAL A 212 35.13 -20.39 -0.38
CA VAL A 212 34.41 -21.27 -1.31
C VAL A 212 33.01 -21.62 -0.79
N HIS A 213 32.86 -21.90 0.50
CA HIS A 213 31.55 -22.18 1.10
C HIS A 213 30.61 -20.96 1.04
N VAL A 214 31.13 -19.77 1.34
CA VAL A 214 30.39 -18.51 1.27
C VAL A 214 30.08 -18.13 -0.18
N GLU A 215 30.98 -18.37 -1.14
CA GLU A 215 30.69 -18.14 -2.57
C GLU A 215 29.61 -19.10 -3.10
N MET A 216 29.53 -20.33 -2.58
CA MET A 216 28.46 -21.27 -2.90
C MET A 216 27.09 -20.80 -2.35
N ASP A 217 27.07 -20.26 -1.13
CA ASP A 217 25.84 -19.74 -0.50
C ASP A 217 25.50 -18.30 -0.92
N MET A 218 26.42 -17.60 -1.57
CA MET A 218 26.25 -16.26 -2.15
C MET A 218 26.11 -16.33 -3.68
N ALA A 219 25.53 -17.42 -4.19
CA ALA A 219 25.00 -17.42 -5.55
C ALA A 219 24.06 -16.21 -5.67
N LYS A 220 24.46 -15.24 -6.51
CA LYS A 220 23.74 -13.98 -6.71
C LYS A 220 22.24 -14.27 -6.84
N PRO A 221 21.36 -13.54 -6.14
CA PRO A 221 19.92 -13.72 -6.29
C PRO A 221 19.61 -13.62 -7.78
N ASP A 222 18.97 -14.66 -8.35
CA ASP A 222 18.71 -14.77 -9.78
C ASP A 222 17.72 -13.68 -10.19
N LEU A 223 18.25 -12.49 -10.43
CA LEU A 223 17.52 -11.31 -10.88
C LEU A 223 16.81 -11.60 -12.20
N THR A 224 17.33 -12.53 -13.01
CA THR A 224 16.72 -12.92 -14.27
C THR A 224 15.46 -13.76 -14.05
N ALA A 225 15.41 -14.58 -12.99
CA ALA A 225 14.17 -15.25 -12.58
C ALA A 225 13.13 -14.26 -12.06
N ALA A 226 13.51 -13.34 -11.17
CA ALA A 226 12.60 -12.31 -10.66
C ALA A 226 12.05 -11.41 -11.77
N LEU A 227 12.89 -10.99 -12.73
CA LEU A 227 12.46 -10.20 -13.88
C LEU A 227 11.53 -10.99 -14.83
N ARG A 228 11.78 -12.29 -15.04
CA ARG A 228 10.86 -13.16 -15.78
C ARG A 228 9.51 -13.26 -15.09
N GLU A 229 9.49 -13.42 -13.78
CA GLU A 229 8.26 -13.51 -13.01
C GLU A 229 7.45 -12.19 -13.06
N ILE A 230 8.10 -11.04 -12.87
CA ILE A 230 7.47 -9.73 -13.02
C ILE A 230 6.88 -9.58 -14.42
N ARG A 231 7.61 -9.98 -15.47
CA ARG A 231 7.11 -9.93 -16.85
C ARG A 231 5.88 -10.82 -17.03
N THR A 232 5.90 -12.05 -16.54
CA THR A 232 4.74 -12.95 -16.62
C THR A 232 3.53 -12.41 -15.88
N GLN A 233 3.72 -11.75 -14.74
CA GLN A 233 2.63 -11.09 -14.01
C GLN A 233 2.04 -9.92 -14.82
N TYR A 234 2.88 -9.08 -15.43
CA TYR A 234 2.40 -8.01 -16.30
C TYR A 234 1.64 -8.52 -17.52
N GLU A 235 2.13 -9.58 -18.18
CA GLU A 235 1.45 -10.21 -19.31
C GLU A 235 0.10 -10.82 -18.88
N ALA A 236 0.02 -11.43 -17.69
CA ALA A 236 -1.23 -11.95 -17.14
C ALA A 236 -2.24 -10.82 -16.84
N VAL A 237 -1.82 -9.72 -16.21
CA VAL A 237 -2.70 -8.58 -15.92
C VAL A 237 -3.16 -7.90 -17.22
N ALA A 238 -2.25 -7.72 -18.19
CA ALA A 238 -2.60 -7.12 -19.48
C ALA A 238 -3.61 -7.98 -20.25
N SER A 239 -3.44 -9.31 -20.24
CA SER A 239 -4.40 -10.23 -20.88
C SER A 239 -5.74 -10.28 -20.16
N SER A 240 -5.76 -10.28 -18.82
CA SER A 240 -7.00 -10.17 -18.03
C SER A 240 -7.75 -8.89 -18.33
N ASN A 241 -7.06 -7.74 -18.31
CA ASN A 241 -7.66 -6.44 -18.63
C ASN A 241 -8.23 -6.41 -20.05
N MET A 242 -7.51 -6.96 -21.03
CA MET A 242 -8.01 -7.05 -22.40
C MET A 242 -9.26 -7.92 -22.50
N GLN A 243 -9.31 -9.07 -21.81
CA GLN A 243 -10.49 -9.94 -21.75
C GLN A 243 -11.67 -9.25 -21.07
N GLU A 244 -11.45 -8.60 -19.92
CA GLU A 244 -12.48 -7.85 -19.21
C GLU A 244 -13.04 -6.71 -20.07
N ALA A 245 -12.19 -5.99 -20.81
CA ALA A 245 -12.62 -4.97 -21.76
C ALA A 245 -13.45 -5.58 -22.91
N GLU A 246 -13.01 -6.69 -23.49
CA GLU A 246 -13.78 -7.40 -24.52
C GLU A 246 -15.13 -7.87 -24.02
N GLU A 247 -15.19 -8.46 -22.83
CA GLU A 247 -16.44 -8.92 -22.20
C GLU A 247 -17.37 -7.75 -21.90
N TRP A 248 -16.83 -6.64 -21.40
CA TRP A 248 -17.57 -5.42 -21.16
C TRP A 248 -18.19 -4.86 -22.46
N TYR A 249 -17.39 -4.77 -23.53
CA TYR A 249 -17.89 -4.35 -24.83
C TYR A 249 -18.94 -5.33 -25.37
N ARG A 250 -18.71 -6.65 -25.29
CA ARG A 250 -19.70 -7.66 -25.71
C ARG A 250 -21.01 -7.50 -24.97
N SER A 251 -20.98 -7.32 -23.64
CA SER A 251 -22.17 -7.07 -22.84
C SER A 251 -22.88 -5.79 -23.30
N LYS A 252 -22.13 -4.71 -23.52
CA LYS A 252 -22.72 -3.45 -23.98
C LYS A 252 -23.34 -3.54 -25.37
N PHE A 253 -22.71 -4.28 -26.28
CA PHE A 253 -23.27 -4.55 -27.60
C PHE A 253 -24.52 -5.42 -27.52
N ALA A 254 -24.56 -6.42 -26.63
CA ALA A 254 -25.74 -7.24 -26.39
C ALA A 254 -26.90 -6.37 -25.87
N ASP A 255 -26.65 -5.51 -24.87
CA ASP A 255 -27.66 -4.60 -24.32
C ASP A 255 -28.25 -3.65 -25.38
N LEU A 256 -27.39 -3.08 -26.23
CA LEU A 256 -27.80 -2.19 -27.32
C LEU A 256 -28.61 -2.95 -28.38
N THR A 257 -28.20 -4.19 -28.69
CA THR A 257 -28.92 -5.06 -29.62
C THR A 257 -30.29 -5.43 -29.08
N ASP A 258 -30.39 -5.77 -27.81
CA ASP A 258 -31.66 -6.07 -27.13
C ASP A 258 -32.56 -4.84 -27.05
N ALA A 259 -32.00 -3.66 -26.77
CA ALA A 259 -32.75 -2.41 -26.78
C ALA A 259 -33.27 -2.09 -28.19
N ALA A 260 -32.47 -2.29 -29.24
CA ALA A 260 -32.89 -2.11 -30.62
C ALA A 260 -34.00 -3.10 -31.02
N ALA A 261 -33.88 -4.37 -30.61
CA ALA A 261 -34.90 -5.39 -30.85
C ALA A 261 -36.23 -5.06 -30.16
N ARG A 262 -36.18 -4.61 -28.89
CA ARG A 262 -37.36 -4.11 -28.17
C ARG A 262 -38.00 -2.92 -28.89
N ASN A 263 -37.21 -1.97 -29.35
CA ASN A 263 -37.72 -0.79 -30.05
C ASN A 263 -38.35 -1.14 -31.41
N ALA A 264 -37.75 -2.09 -32.14
CA ALA A 264 -38.32 -2.63 -33.37
C ALA A 264 -39.67 -3.33 -33.13
N GLU A 265 -39.80 -4.09 -32.04
CA GLU A 265 -41.05 -4.73 -31.65
C GLU A 265 -42.12 -3.70 -31.24
N LEU A 266 -41.76 -2.67 -30.47
CA LEU A 266 -42.65 -1.55 -30.13
C LEU A 266 -43.14 -0.83 -31.39
N LEU A 267 -42.26 -0.56 -32.35
CA LEU A 267 -42.63 0.02 -33.65
C LEU A 267 -43.56 -0.90 -34.45
N ARG A 268 -43.35 -2.22 -34.39
CA ARG A 268 -44.24 -3.20 -35.04
C ARG A 268 -45.62 -3.21 -34.38
N GLN A 269 -45.69 -3.13 -33.06
CA GLN A 269 -46.93 -3.02 -32.29
C GLN A 269 -47.68 -1.73 -32.62
N ALA A 270 -47.00 -0.58 -32.56
CA ALA A 270 -47.58 0.72 -32.93
C ALA A 270 -48.11 0.73 -34.38
N LYS A 271 -47.40 0.10 -35.32
CA LYS A 271 -47.87 -0.08 -36.71
C LYS A 271 -49.10 -0.98 -36.80
N HIS A 272 -49.19 -2.02 -35.97
CA HIS A 272 -50.36 -2.89 -35.90
C HIS A 272 -51.58 -2.11 -35.37
N GLU A 273 -51.41 -1.41 -34.25
CA GLU A 273 -52.45 -0.56 -33.65
C GLU A 273 -52.92 0.53 -34.63
N ALA A 274 -52.00 1.23 -35.29
CA ALA A 274 -52.34 2.21 -36.32
C ALA A 274 -53.14 1.60 -37.49
N ASN A 275 -52.82 0.37 -37.89
CA ASN A 275 -53.60 -0.34 -38.90
C ASN A 275 -54.98 -0.78 -38.38
N ASP A 276 -55.09 -1.17 -37.12
CA ASP A 276 -56.35 -1.55 -36.50
C ASP A 276 -57.28 -0.34 -36.33
N TYR A 277 -56.77 0.81 -35.89
CA TYR A 277 -57.51 2.08 -35.91
C TYR A 277 -57.94 2.44 -37.34
N ARG A 278 -57.05 2.29 -38.33
CA ARG A 278 -57.40 2.50 -39.75
C ARG A 278 -58.46 1.52 -40.26
N ARG A 279 -58.49 0.27 -39.75
CA ARG A 279 -59.54 -0.72 -40.04
C ARG A 279 -60.86 -0.35 -39.35
N GLN A 280 -60.84 0.13 -38.11
CA GLN A 280 -62.03 0.56 -37.36
C GLN A 280 -62.67 1.83 -37.94
N LEU A 281 -61.88 2.74 -38.51
CA LEU A 281 -62.38 3.94 -39.21
C LEU A 281 -62.94 3.63 -40.62
N ARG A 282 -62.59 2.48 -41.21
CA ARG A 282 -63.05 2.08 -42.55
C ARG A 282 -64.56 1.78 -42.65
N PRO A 283 -65.20 1.04 -41.72
CA PRO A 283 -66.65 0.82 -41.74
C PRO A 283 -67.47 2.07 -41.42
N GLY A 284 -66.90 3.11 -40.80
CA GLY A 284 -67.57 4.42 -40.65
C GLY A 284 -67.48 5.30 -41.91
N SER A 285 -66.40 5.19 -42.67
CA SER A 285 -66.18 5.98 -43.89
C SER A 285 -66.84 5.40 -45.15
N GLN A 286 -67.15 4.11 -45.18
CA GLN A 286 -67.89 3.49 -46.30
C GLN A 286 -69.36 3.92 -46.37
N PRO A 287 -70.18 3.88 -45.30
CA PRO A 287 -71.55 4.40 -45.35
C PRO A 287 -71.56 5.92 -45.52
N LEU A 288 -70.57 6.67 -45.01
CA LEU A 288 -70.45 8.11 -45.27
C LEU A 288 -70.09 8.45 -46.72
N ARG A 289 -69.26 7.64 -47.40
CA ARG A 289 -68.98 7.82 -48.84
C ARG A 289 -70.12 7.32 -49.73
N VAL A 290 -70.84 6.27 -49.34
CA VAL A 290 -72.05 5.82 -50.05
C VAL A 290 -73.20 6.82 -49.83
N ALA A 291 -73.33 7.38 -48.61
CA ALA A 291 -74.24 8.47 -48.31
C ALA A 291 -73.87 9.75 -49.08
N GLN A 292 -72.60 10.19 -49.08
CA GLN A 292 -72.16 11.36 -49.87
C GLN A 292 -72.28 11.15 -51.39
N ARG A 293 -72.15 9.92 -51.89
CA ARG A 293 -72.35 9.62 -53.32
C ARG A 293 -73.84 9.49 -53.69
N SER A 294 -74.71 9.21 -52.72
CA SER A 294 -76.17 9.22 -52.89
C SER A 294 -76.84 10.59 -52.59
N GLN A 295 -76.17 11.46 -51.81
CA GLN A 295 -76.67 12.78 -51.40
C GLN A 295 -76.03 13.94 -52.19
N GLY A 296 -75.65 13.69 -53.44
CA GLY A 296 -75.32 14.77 -54.39
C GLY A 296 -76.55 15.50 -54.96
N SER A 297 -77.76 15.21 -54.46
CA SER A 297 -79.00 15.85 -54.91
C SER A 297 -79.98 15.92 -53.75
N ALA A 298 -80.40 17.15 -53.43
CA ALA A 298 -81.34 17.52 -52.36
C ALA A 298 -80.77 17.32 -50.94
N ALA A 299 -80.95 18.20 -49.96
CA ALA A 299 -81.52 19.53 -49.84
C ALA A 299 -81.29 19.91 -48.36
N CYS A 300 -81.19 21.21 -48.10
CA CYS A 300 -81.70 21.86 -46.90
C CYS A 300 -81.17 21.47 -45.49
N GLN A 301 -80.60 22.49 -44.85
CA GLN A 301 -81.04 23.02 -43.54
C GLN A 301 -81.21 22.01 -42.39
N GLY A 302 -80.28 22.08 -41.44
CA GLY A 302 -80.47 21.60 -40.08
C GLY A 302 -79.35 22.14 -39.18
N PRO A 303 -79.64 22.92 -38.12
CA PRO A 303 -78.63 23.51 -37.26
C PRO A 303 -78.45 22.67 -36.00
N GLU A 304 -77.80 21.51 -36.03
CA GLU A 304 -77.36 20.84 -34.78
C GLU A 304 -76.06 20.06 -34.96
N GLY A 305 -75.04 20.43 -34.17
CA GLY A 305 -73.92 19.57 -33.79
C GLY A 305 -72.51 20.08 -34.13
N PRO A 306 -71.77 20.63 -33.15
CA PRO A 306 -70.40 20.18 -32.95
C PRO A 306 -70.13 19.93 -31.45
N ALA A 307 -70.75 18.89 -30.87
CA ALA A 307 -70.51 18.53 -29.46
C ALA A 307 -69.44 17.42 -29.27
N GLY A 308 -69.00 16.76 -30.34
CA GLY A 308 -68.08 15.61 -30.25
C GLY A 308 -66.58 15.92 -30.44
N TYR A 309 -66.22 17.03 -31.07
CA TYR A 309 -64.82 17.35 -31.41
C TYR A 309 -64.09 18.14 -30.32
N ILE A 310 -64.82 18.79 -29.41
CA ILE A 310 -64.27 19.59 -28.31
C ILE A 310 -63.51 18.71 -27.28
N PRO A 311 -64.07 17.58 -26.77
CA PRO A 311 -63.36 16.78 -25.76
C PRO A 311 -62.11 16.06 -26.30
N GLN A 312 -62.08 15.73 -27.59
CA GLN A 312 -60.91 15.12 -28.22
C GLN A 312 -59.76 16.12 -28.38
N ASN A 313 -60.07 17.34 -28.84
CA ASN A 313 -59.09 18.43 -28.90
C ASN A 313 -58.57 18.79 -27.51
N GLU A 314 -59.45 18.85 -26.50
CA GLU A 314 -59.05 19.12 -25.12
C GLU A 314 -58.13 18.02 -24.54
N SER A 315 -58.37 16.75 -24.89
CA SER A 315 -57.48 15.65 -24.46
C SER A 315 -56.10 15.70 -25.10
N LEU A 316 -56.02 16.09 -26.38
CA LEU A 316 -54.76 16.26 -27.11
C LEU A 316 -53.96 17.46 -26.58
N GLU A 317 -54.64 18.57 -26.27
CA GLU A 317 -54.01 19.73 -25.62
C GLU A 317 -53.46 19.39 -24.23
N ARG A 318 -54.19 18.59 -23.43
CA ARG A 318 -53.67 18.12 -22.13
C ARG A 318 -52.44 17.23 -22.29
N GLN A 319 -52.44 16.31 -23.25
CA GLN A 319 -51.29 15.45 -23.50
C GLN A 319 -50.04 16.24 -23.95
N MET A 320 -50.21 17.26 -24.78
CA MET A 320 -49.13 18.17 -25.17
C MET A 320 -48.56 18.92 -23.96
N ARG A 321 -49.42 19.48 -23.09
CA ARG A 321 -48.97 20.16 -21.87
C ARG A 321 -48.24 19.21 -20.92
N GLU A 322 -48.74 17.99 -20.74
CA GLU A 322 -48.05 16.99 -19.91
C GLU A 322 -46.66 16.62 -20.46
N GLN A 323 -46.51 16.53 -21.79
CA GLN A 323 -45.20 16.30 -22.42
C GLN A 323 -44.27 17.50 -22.24
N GLU A 324 -44.75 18.73 -22.45
CA GLU A 324 -43.98 19.95 -22.22
C GLU A 324 -43.52 20.06 -20.76
N GLU A 325 -44.40 19.76 -19.80
CA GLU A 325 -44.03 19.76 -18.38
C GLU A 325 -43.04 18.65 -18.01
N ARG A 326 -43.14 17.46 -18.61
CA ARG A 326 -42.16 16.38 -18.41
C ARG A 326 -40.78 16.79 -18.94
N HIS A 327 -40.72 17.35 -20.14
CA HIS A 327 -39.47 17.85 -20.70
C HIS A 327 -38.90 19.02 -19.90
N ALA A 328 -39.74 19.91 -19.37
CA ALA A 328 -39.30 20.99 -18.49
C ALA A 328 -38.70 20.44 -17.18
N ARG A 329 -39.29 19.40 -16.58
CA ARG A 329 -38.74 18.73 -15.39
C ARG A 329 -37.42 18.02 -15.68
N GLU A 330 -37.33 17.32 -16.81
CA GLU A 330 -36.09 16.67 -17.26
C GLU A 330 -34.98 17.71 -17.48
N ALA A 331 -35.28 18.80 -18.18
CA ALA A 331 -34.33 19.91 -18.38
C ALA A 331 -33.87 20.54 -17.06
N ALA A 332 -34.77 20.75 -16.09
CA ALA A 332 -34.43 21.24 -14.77
C ALA A 332 -33.52 20.26 -14.02
N SER A 333 -33.79 18.95 -14.09
CA SER A 333 -32.93 17.93 -13.48
C SER A 333 -31.53 17.91 -14.09
N TYR A 334 -31.41 18.06 -15.41
CA TYR A 334 -30.10 18.16 -16.07
C TYR A 334 -29.37 19.44 -15.66
N GLN A 335 -30.07 20.58 -15.55
CA GLN A 335 -29.47 21.82 -15.06
C GLN A 335 -28.97 21.70 -13.61
N GLU A 336 -29.71 21.03 -12.73
CA GLU A 336 -29.27 20.77 -11.36
C GLU A 336 -28.03 19.86 -11.32
N THR A 337 -28.01 18.80 -12.12
CA THR A 337 -26.81 17.93 -12.21
C THR A 337 -25.60 18.66 -12.76
N LEU A 338 -25.78 19.55 -13.75
CA LEU A 338 -24.70 20.39 -14.28
C LEU A 338 -24.17 21.34 -13.21
N ALA A 339 -25.05 22.03 -12.48
CA ALA A 339 -24.66 22.94 -11.40
C ALA A 339 -23.88 22.20 -10.29
N ARG A 340 -24.31 20.98 -9.93
CA ARG A 340 -23.61 20.15 -8.94
C ARG A 340 -22.21 19.76 -9.42
N LEU A 341 -22.07 19.35 -10.68
CA LEU A 341 -20.78 18.98 -11.26
C LEU A 341 -19.84 20.19 -11.40
N GLU A 342 -20.39 21.36 -11.70
CA GLU A 342 -19.63 22.62 -11.72
C GLU A 342 -19.12 23.00 -10.33
N GLU A 343 -19.95 22.84 -9.29
CA GLU A 343 -19.57 23.07 -7.89
C GLU A 343 -18.49 22.07 -7.43
N GLU A 344 -18.66 20.77 -7.70
CA GLU A 344 -17.64 19.75 -7.42
C GLU A 344 -16.32 20.07 -8.14
N GLY A 345 -16.39 20.50 -9.41
CA GLY A 345 -15.23 20.92 -10.18
C GLY A 345 -14.55 22.17 -9.62
N GLN A 346 -15.30 23.12 -9.08
CA GLN A 346 -14.74 24.30 -8.44
C GLN A 346 -14.11 23.96 -7.08
N SER A 347 -14.76 23.11 -6.27
CA SER A 347 -14.21 22.61 -5.00
C SER A 347 -12.87 21.92 -5.20
N LEU A 348 -12.76 21.03 -6.19
CA LEU A 348 -11.50 20.33 -6.51
C LEU A 348 -10.38 21.29 -6.96
N LYS A 349 -10.73 22.37 -7.68
CA LYS A 349 -9.75 23.41 -8.04
C LYS A 349 -9.24 24.16 -6.82
N ASP A 350 -10.14 24.50 -5.89
CA ASP A 350 -9.78 25.21 -4.66
C ASP A 350 -8.94 24.31 -3.73
N GLU A 351 -9.28 23.02 -3.62
CA GLU A 351 -8.48 22.02 -2.91
C GLU A 351 -7.08 21.86 -3.51
N MET A 352 -6.99 21.78 -4.84
CA MET A 352 -5.70 21.70 -5.53
C MET A 352 -4.85 22.95 -5.33
N ALA A 353 -5.46 24.15 -5.36
CA ALA A 353 -4.78 25.39 -5.05
C ALA A 353 -4.27 25.41 -3.60
N ARG A 354 -5.07 24.90 -2.67
CA ARG A 354 -4.70 24.78 -1.25
C ARG A 354 -3.51 23.82 -1.06
N HIS A 355 -3.54 22.65 -1.68
CA HIS A 355 -2.43 21.72 -1.61
C HIS A 355 -1.14 22.31 -2.20
N LEU A 356 -1.22 23.03 -3.32
CA LEU A 356 -0.06 23.73 -3.89
C LEU A 356 0.54 24.74 -2.90
N GLN A 357 -0.29 25.47 -2.16
CA GLN A 357 0.17 26.39 -1.12
C GLN A 357 0.84 25.64 0.04
N GLU A 358 0.24 24.54 0.52
CA GLU A 358 0.81 23.69 1.59
C GLU A 358 2.16 23.08 1.16
N TYR A 359 2.32 22.67 -0.10
CA TYR A 359 3.59 22.21 -0.65
C TYR A 359 4.64 23.32 -0.70
N GLN A 360 4.26 24.54 -1.08
CA GLN A 360 5.15 25.69 -1.09
C GLN A 360 5.64 26.00 0.34
N ASP A 361 4.74 25.98 1.33
CA ASP A 361 5.08 26.21 2.74
C ASP A 361 5.99 25.11 3.30
N LEU A 362 5.72 23.84 2.97
CA LEU A 362 6.58 22.73 3.38
C LEU A 362 7.98 22.82 2.74
N LEU A 363 8.06 23.23 1.47
CA LEU A 363 9.33 23.48 0.81
C LEU A 363 10.11 24.62 1.49
N ASN A 364 9.43 25.69 1.90
CA ASN A 364 10.04 26.79 2.64
C ASN A 364 10.61 26.31 3.99
N VAL A 365 9.86 25.49 4.73
CA VAL A 365 10.35 24.87 5.99
C VAL A 365 11.55 23.97 5.73
N LYS A 366 11.53 23.15 4.67
CA LYS A 366 12.66 22.31 4.30
C LYS A 366 13.90 23.13 3.99
N LEU A 367 13.76 24.24 3.26
CA LEU A 367 14.87 25.13 2.95
C LEU A 367 15.44 25.78 4.21
N ALA A 368 14.59 26.18 5.16
CA ALA A 368 15.04 26.71 6.45
C ALA A 368 15.84 25.66 7.25
N LEU A 369 15.35 24.42 7.30
CA LEU A 369 16.04 23.31 7.97
C LEU A 369 17.38 22.97 7.30
N ASP A 370 17.47 23.01 5.97
CA ASP A 370 18.75 22.81 5.27
C ASP A 370 19.78 23.88 5.67
N ILE A 371 19.34 25.13 5.82
CA ILE A 371 20.20 26.23 6.29
C ILE A 371 20.65 25.95 7.73
N GLU A 372 19.75 25.55 8.62
CA GLU A 372 20.10 25.17 10.00
C GLU A 372 21.07 24.00 10.08
N ILE A 373 20.86 22.94 9.28
CA ILE A 373 21.78 21.80 9.22
C ILE A 373 23.15 22.26 8.71
N ALA A 374 23.19 23.14 7.71
CA ALA A 374 24.44 23.70 7.21
C ALA A 374 25.17 24.54 8.28
N THR A 375 24.45 25.32 9.09
CA THR A 375 25.07 26.08 10.19
C THR A 375 25.55 25.14 11.31
N TYR A 376 24.78 24.11 11.68
CA TYR A 376 25.22 23.11 12.68
C TYR A 376 26.45 22.33 12.22
N ARG A 377 26.51 21.94 10.93
CA ARG A 377 27.71 21.29 10.36
C ARG A 377 28.93 22.20 10.46
N LYS A 378 28.81 23.48 10.11
CA LYS A 378 29.90 24.46 10.27
C LYS A 378 30.35 24.60 11.72
N LEU A 379 29.42 24.63 12.67
CA LEU A 379 29.75 24.70 14.11
C LEU A 379 30.45 23.42 14.61
N LEU A 380 30.00 22.25 14.17
CA LEU A 380 30.65 20.97 14.51
C LEU A 380 32.05 20.86 13.90
N GLU A 381 32.25 21.32 12.67
CA GLU A 381 33.57 21.41 12.05
C GLU A 381 34.48 22.42 12.76
N ALA A 382 33.93 23.52 13.27
CA ALA A 382 34.67 24.48 14.09
C ALA A 382 35.07 23.86 15.43
N LEU A 383 34.15 23.19 16.13
CA LEU A 383 34.41 22.53 17.42
C LEU A 383 35.38 21.33 17.29
N GLY A 384 35.34 20.59 16.17
CA GLY A 384 36.30 19.53 15.85
C GLY A 384 37.72 20.05 15.56
N LYS A 385 37.86 21.33 15.23
CA LYS A 385 39.16 22.02 15.03
C LYS A 385 39.67 22.71 16.31
N PHE A 386 38.93 22.66 17.43
CA PHE A 386 39.26 23.34 18.69
C PHE A 386 40.17 22.50 19.63
N SER A 387 41.23 21.89 19.10
CA SER A 387 42.38 21.45 19.89
C SER A 387 43.58 22.40 19.69
N LEU A 388 43.53 23.54 20.41
CA LEU A 388 44.61 24.52 20.76
C LEU A 388 45.36 25.30 19.64
N PRO A 389 45.97 26.48 19.96
CA PRO A 389 45.68 27.73 19.25
C PRO A 389 46.82 28.26 18.37
N LEU A 390 46.46 28.99 17.29
CA LEU A 390 47.23 30.16 16.84
C LEU A 390 46.39 31.01 15.87
N LEU A 391 46.41 32.32 16.09
CA LEU A 391 45.87 33.39 15.23
C LEU A 391 47.04 34.00 14.41
N PRO A 392 46.83 34.93 13.45
CA PRO A 392 45.96 34.97 12.27
C PRO A 392 46.79 34.95 10.96
N THR A 393 46.18 34.61 9.82
CA THR A 393 46.44 35.34 8.57
C THR A 393 45.23 35.31 7.63
N PRO A 394 44.95 36.42 6.92
CA PRO A 394 43.79 36.56 6.05
C PRO A 394 44.12 35.95 4.69
N VAL A 395 43.22 35.13 4.15
CA VAL A 395 43.23 34.82 2.73
C VAL A 395 41.82 35.03 2.22
N GLU A 396 41.62 36.22 1.66
CA GLU A 396 40.58 36.49 0.70
C GLU A 396 40.67 35.45 -0.43
N THR A 397 39.61 34.68 -0.61
CA THR A 397 39.33 34.05 -1.91
C THR A 397 37.86 34.31 -2.23
N SER A 398 37.69 35.47 -2.87
CA SER A 398 36.72 35.78 -3.92
C SER A 398 35.59 34.77 -4.08
N LEU A 399 34.46 35.06 -3.43
CA LEU A 399 33.16 34.60 -3.92
C LEU A 399 32.83 35.47 -5.13
N ASP A 400 33.03 34.91 -6.33
CA ASP A 400 32.39 35.39 -7.54
C ASP A 400 30.88 35.19 -7.38
N THR A 401 30.23 36.15 -6.73
CA THR A 401 28.80 36.40 -6.93
C THR A 401 28.63 36.93 -8.35
N LYS A 402 28.58 36.01 -9.33
CA LYS A 402 27.87 36.29 -10.58
C LYS A 402 26.40 36.41 -10.22
N SER A 403 25.98 37.65 -10.03
CA SER A 403 24.62 38.12 -10.22
C SER A 403 24.16 37.66 -11.61
N VAL A 404 23.53 36.48 -11.68
CA VAL A 404 22.62 36.18 -12.78
C VAL A 404 21.31 36.84 -12.39
N SER A 405 21.08 37.96 -13.05
CA SER A 405 19.84 38.70 -13.14
C SER A 405 18.60 37.81 -13.11
N GLU A 406 17.57 38.28 -12.41
CA GLU A 406 16.17 37.86 -12.54
C GLU A 406 15.71 37.93 -14.01
N GLY A 407 16.05 36.90 -14.78
CA GLY A 407 15.40 36.61 -16.04
C GLY A 407 14.10 35.90 -15.72
N HIS A 408 13.00 36.65 -15.68
CA HIS A 408 11.65 36.08 -15.70
C HIS A 408 11.58 35.07 -16.85
N LEU A 409 11.49 33.78 -16.54
CA LEU A 409 11.28 32.74 -17.53
C LEU A 409 9.86 32.89 -18.08
N LYS A 410 9.72 33.66 -19.17
CA LYS A 410 8.48 33.73 -19.96
C LYS A 410 8.23 32.34 -20.55
N ARG A 411 7.29 31.61 -19.97
CA ARG A 411 6.83 30.31 -20.51
C ARG A 411 5.93 30.61 -21.70
N ASN A 412 6.39 30.31 -22.91
CA ASN A 412 5.53 30.31 -24.08
C ASN A 412 4.70 29.01 -24.08
N ILE A 413 3.39 29.13 -23.93
CA ILE A 413 2.47 27.99 -23.98
C ILE A 413 2.01 27.81 -25.42
N VAL A 414 2.27 26.62 -25.96
CA VAL A 414 1.84 26.22 -27.29
C VAL A 414 0.76 25.17 -27.14
N VAL A 415 -0.47 25.50 -27.53
CA VAL A 415 -1.56 24.53 -27.58
C VAL A 415 -1.64 23.96 -29.00
N LYS A 416 -1.51 22.64 -29.12
CA LYS A 416 -1.73 21.90 -30.36
C LYS A 416 -3.06 21.16 -30.25
N THR A 417 -3.96 21.46 -31.18
CA THR A 417 -5.24 20.77 -31.30
C THR A 417 -5.18 19.89 -32.55
N VAL A 418 -5.33 18.58 -32.36
CA VAL A 418 -5.27 17.57 -33.41
C VAL A 418 -6.65 16.92 -33.54
N GLU A 419 -7.27 17.06 -34.71
CA GLU A 419 -8.56 16.45 -35.03
C GLU A 419 -8.30 15.13 -35.80
N MET A 420 -8.74 14.03 -35.21
CA MET A 420 -8.52 12.66 -35.71
C MET A 420 -9.85 12.05 -36.16
N ARG A 421 -9.87 11.38 -37.31
CA ARG A 421 -11.00 10.52 -37.73
C ARG A 421 -10.43 9.23 -38.31
N ASP A 422 -10.96 8.10 -37.88
CA ASP A 422 -10.52 6.75 -38.28
C ASP A 422 -9.01 6.50 -38.08
N GLY A 423 -8.40 7.14 -37.08
CA GLY A 423 -6.99 6.96 -36.73
C GLY A 423 -6.00 7.81 -37.53
N GLU A 424 -6.46 8.58 -38.53
CA GLU A 424 -5.62 9.53 -39.28
C GLU A 424 -5.89 10.98 -38.86
N VAL A 425 -4.82 11.78 -38.81
CA VAL A 425 -4.86 13.21 -38.48
C VAL A 425 -5.41 13.98 -39.69
N ILE A 426 -6.62 14.52 -39.57
CA ILE A 426 -7.26 15.27 -40.66
C ILE A 426 -6.95 16.77 -40.57
N LYS A 427 -6.70 17.28 -39.36
CA LYS A 427 -6.37 18.71 -39.18
C LYS A 427 -5.56 18.92 -37.91
N GLU A 428 -4.42 19.62 -38.04
CA GLU A 428 -3.61 20.10 -36.92
C GLU A 428 -3.63 21.63 -36.91
N SER A 429 -3.97 22.22 -35.76
CA SER A 429 -3.87 23.66 -35.54
C SER A 429 -3.02 23.95 -34.30
N LYS A 430 -2.07 24.88 -34.44
CA LYS A 430 -1.12 25.29 -33.40
C LYS A 430 -1.39 26.75 -33.07
N GLN A 431 -1.77 27.03 -31.82
CA GLN A 431 -1.97 28.40 -31.34
C GLN A 431 -0.99 28.69 -30.21
N GLU A 432 -0.15 29.70 -30.41
CA GLU A 432 0.83 30.16 -29.42
C GLU A 432 0.23 31.30 -28.61
N HIS A 433 0.13 31.13 -27.29
CA HIS A 433 -0.21 32.23 -26.39
C HIS A 433 1.08 32.76 -25.74
N LYS A 434 1.32 34.06 -25.93
CA LYS A 434 2.37 34.81 -25.25
C LYS A 434 1.71 35.59 -24.13
N ASP A 435 1.95 35.20 -22.89
CA ASP A 435 1.54 36.01 -21.75
C ASP A 435 2.36 37.31 -21.74
N VAL A 436 1.66 38.42 -21.96
CA VAL A 436 2.19 39.77 -21.72
C VAL A 436 1.84 40.10 -20.27
N MET A 437 2.82 39.97 -19.38
CA MET A 437 2.81 40.72 -18.11
C MET A 437 3.22 42.16 -18.38
#